data_AF-A0A2N5IQX3-F1
#
_entry.id   AF-A0A2N5IQX3-F1
#
_cell.length_a   1.000
_cell.length_b   1.000
_cell.length_c   1.000
_cell.angle_alpha   90.00
_cell.angle_beta   90.00
_cell.angle_gamma   90.00
#
_symmetry.space_group_name_H-M   'P 1'
#
loop_
_entity.id
_entity.type
_entity.pdbx_description
1 polymer ?
#
loop_
_entity_poly.entity_id
_entity_poly.type
_entity_poly.pdbx_seq_one_letter_code
_entity_poly.pdbx_strand_id
1 'polypeptide(L)'
;MAGFEGFENAGLVKGPQEKATEKFITEYRHGKEDNPMADFIYSSMLSIARNIDVQNSRGREISRNMTSLLGYIQQLETMYEGVDDDQELSDLLQEAAR
;
A
#
# COMPACT_ATOMS: atom_id res chain seq x y z
N MET A 1 16.18 -28.13 -18.93
CA MET A 1 15.76 -26.86 -19.54
C MET A 1 15.58 -25.87 -18.41
N ALA A 2 16.49 -24.91 -18.27
CA ALA A 2 16.34 -23.79 -17.35
C ALA A 2 16.28 -22.54 -18.23
N GLY A 3 15.14 -21.88 -18.27
CA GLY A 3 14.94 -20.71 -19.09
C GLY A 3 13.53 -20.20 -18.92
N PHE A 4 13.42 -18.91 -18.59
CA PHE A 4 12.21 -18.07 -18.52
C PHE A 4 11.58 -17.78 -17.15
N GLU A 5 12.23 -18.06 -16.01
CA GLU A 5 11.90 -17.36 -14.76
C GLU A 5 12.73 -16.08 -14.66
N GLY A 6 12.24 -14.97 -15.20
CA GLY A 6 12.95 -13.68 -15.10
C GLY A 6 12.68 -12.67 -16.23
N PHE A 7 12.03 -13.08 -17.32
CA PHE A 7 11.61 -12.19 -18.40
C PHE A 7 10.12 -11.81 -18.36
N GLU A 8 9.37 -12.22 -17.33
CA GLU A 8 7.93 -11.97 -17.24
C GLU A 8 7.57 -10.47 -17.24
N ASN A 9 8.51 -9.61 -16.83
CA ASN A 9 8.32 -8.16 -16.73
C ASN A 9 9.09 -7.33 -17.79
N ALA A 10 9.83 -7.97 -18.68
CA ALA A 10 10.57 -7.25 -19.73
C ALA A 10 9.60 -6.71 -20.78
N GLY A 11 9.27 -5.42 -20.71
CA GLY A 11 8.39 -4.73 -21.66
C GLY A 11 6.98 -4.40 -21.14
N LEU A 12 6.65 -4.72 -19.88
CA LEU A 12 5.40 -4.26 -19.27
C LEU A 12 5.53 -2.80 -18.82
N VAL A 13 4.95 -1.89 -19.60
CA VAL A 13 4.81 -0.48 -19.20
C VAL A 13 3.80 -0.42 -18.04
N LYS A 14 4.26 0.00 -16.87
CA LYS A 14 3.39 0.23 -15.70
C LYS A 14 2.24 1.17 -16.07
N GLY A 15 1.03 0.74 -15.75
CA GLY A 15 -0.17 1.54 -15.97
C GLY A 15 -0.26 2.72 -14.99
N PRO A 16 -1.22 3.63 -15.22
CA PRO A 16 -1.39 4.83 -14.39
C PRO A 16 -1.72 4.50 -12.92
N GLN A 17 -2.55 3.49 -12.66
CA GLN A 17 -2.93 3.14 -11.30
C GLN A 17 -1.76 2.51 -10.56
N GLU A 18 -1.00 1.60 -11.19
CA GLU A 18 0.20 1.01 -10.60
C GLU A 18 1.22 2.10 -10.22
N LYS A 19 1.49 3.07 -11.11
CA LYS A 19 2.38 4.20 -10.83
C LYS A 19 1.91 5.05 -9.65
N ALA A 20 0.61 5.35 -9.59
CA ALA A 20 0.04 6.13 -8.51
C ALA A 20 0.14 5.39 -7.16
N THR A 21 -0.12 4.08 -7.17
CA THR A 21 -0.02 3.23 -5.98
C THR A 21 1.43 3.07 -5.51
N GLU A 22 2.40 2.93 -6.41
CA GLU A 22 3.83 2.91 -6.05
C GLU A 22 4.28 4.21 -5.38
N LYS A 23 3.86 5.36 -5.96
CA LYS A 23 4.14 6.66 -5.36
C LYS A 23 3.50 6.78 -3.97
N PHE A 24 2.23 6.40 -3.84
CA PHE A 24 1.54 6.40 -2.55
C PHE A 24 2.30 5.56 -1.51
N ILE A 25 2.65 4.31 -1.82
CA ILE A 25 3.37 3.42 -0.89
C ILE A 25 4.71 4.03 -0.47
N THR A 26 5.46 4.59 -1.43
CA THR A 26 6.77 5.20 -1.16
C THR A 26 6.66 6.36 -0.17
N GLU A 27 5.74 7.28 -0.42
CA GLU A 27 5.51 8.45 0.45
C GLU A 27 4.89 8.02 1.79
N TYR A 28 3.94 7.08 1.76
CA TYR A 28 3.23 6.65 2.95
C TYR A 28 4.13 5.87 3.91
N ARG A 29 5.05 5.04 3.41
CA ARG A 29 5.98 4.27 4.25
C ARG A 29 7.07 5.14 4.86
N HIS A 30 7.35 6.32 4.29
CA HIS A 30 8.40 7.18 4.78
C HIS A 30 8.15 7.61 6.23
N GLY A 31 9.15 7.39 7.09
CA GLY A 31 9.08 7.72 8.52
C GLY A 31 8.31 6.72 9.39
N LYS A 32 7.78 5.64 8.82
CA LYS A 32 7.07 4.59 9.57
C LYS A 32 8.00 3.42 9.90
N GLU A 33 7.75 2.78 11.04
CA GLU A 33 8.47 1.55 11.40
C GLU A 33 8.22 0.42 10.40
N ASP A 34 9.22 -0.45 10.27
CA ASP A 34 9.13 -1.59 9.39
C ASP A 34 8.13 -2.61 9.93
N ASN A 35 7.13 -2.95 9.12
CA ASN A 35 6.00 -3.77 9.54
C ASN A 35 5.68 -4.82 8.45
N PRO A 36 5.88 -6.12 8.73
CA PRO A 36 5.62 -7.19 7.75
C PRO A 36 4.16 -7.26 7.28
N MET A 37 3.21 -6.86 8.12
CA MET A 37 1.79 -6.80 7.73
C MET A 37 1.56 -5.64 6.76
N ALA A 38 2.16 -4.47 7.01
CA ALA A 38 2.11 -3.35 6.07
C ALA A 38 2.71 -3.73 4.72
N ASP A 39 3.82 -4.48 4.69
CA ASP A 39 4.43 -4.99 3.46
C ASP A 39 3.53 -5.90 2.64
N PHE A 40 2.79 -6.79 3.31
CA PHE A 40 1.81 -7.62 2.67
C PHE A 40 0.68 -6.78 2.04
N ILE A 41 0.22 -5.74 2.75
CA ILE A 41 -0.81 -4.83 2.25
C ILE A 41 -0.29 -4.03 1.06
N TYR A 42 0.91 -3.44 1.12
CA TYR A 42 1.55 -2.73 0.00
C TYR A 42 1.65 -3.61 -1.25
N SER A 43 2.07 -4.86 -1.09
CA SER A 43 2.14 -5.84 -2.18
C SER A 43 0.76 -6.13 -2.78
N SER A 44 -0.26 -6.26 -1.94
CA SER A 44 -1.66 -6.47 -2.36
C SER A 44 -2.21 -5.27 -3.12
N MET A 45 -1.90 -4.05 -2.69
CA MET A 45 -2.28 -2.81 -3.38
C MET A 45 -1.70 -2.75 -4.78
N LEU A 46 -0.43 -3.10 -4.98
CA LEU A 46 0.20 -3.13 -6.31
C LEU A 46 -0.45 -4.16 -7.24
N SER A 47 -0.80 -5.34 -6.71
CA SER A 47 -1.53 -6.37 -7.47
C SER A 47 -2.90 -5.87 -7.95
N ILE A 48 -3.66 -5.22 -7.06
CA ILE A 48 -4.96 -4.62 -7.40
C ILE A 48 -4.81 -3.47 -8.41
N ALA A 49 -3.79 -2.63 -8.24
CA ALA A 49 -3.51 -1.53 -9.16
C ALA A 49 -3.24 -2.02 -10.60
N ARG A 50 -2.45 -3.09 -10.76
CA ARG A 50 -2.24 -3.76 -12.05
C ARG A 50 -3.54 -4.30 -12.64
N ASN A 51 -4.40 -4.90 -11.81
CA ASN A 51 -5.71 -5.40 -12.27
C ASN A 51 -6.62 -4.27 -12.75
N ILE A 52 -6.61 -3.13 -12.06
CA ILE A 52 -7.35 -1.93 -12.46
C ILE A 52 -6.85 -1.45 -13.82
N ASP A 53 -5.54 -1.33 -14.02
CA ASP A 53 -4.97 -0.88 -15.29
C ASP A 53 -5.33 -1.82 -16.46
N VAL A 54 -5.26 -3.14 -16.25
CA VAL A 54 -5.65 -4.14 -17.25
C VAL A 54 -7.15 -4.11 -17.57
N GLN A 55 -8.00 -3.91 -16.56
CA GLN A 55 -9.45 -3.85 -16.77
C GLN A 55 -9.87 -2.53 -17.44
N ASN A 56 -9.32 -1.41 -16.97
CA ASN A 56 -9.61 -0.08 -17.49
C ASN A 56 -9.19 0.06 -18.96
N SER A 57 -7.99 -0.44 -19.33
CA SER A 57 -7.55 -0.46 -20.74
C SER A 57 -8.44 -1.30 -21.67
N ARG A 58 -9.22 -2.23 -21.10
CA ARG A 58 -10.21 -3.06 -21.82
C ARG A 58 -11.63 -2.49 -21.74
N GLY A 59 -11.82 -1.29 -21.18
CA GLY A 59 -13.14 -0.67 -20.97
C GLY A 59 -14.04 -1.45 -20.01
N ARG A 60 -13.45 -2.25 -19.12
CA ARG A 60 -14.21 -3.04 -18.13
C ARG A 60 -14.45 -2.23 -16.86
N GLU A 61 -15.48 -2.62 -16.15
CA GLU A 61 -15.82 -2.10 -14.83
C GLU A 61 -14.71 -2.42 -13.81
N ILE A 62 -14.38 -1.46 -12.93
CA ILE A 62 -13.24 -1.52 -11.98
C ILE A 62 -13.63 -1.23 -10.52
N SER A 63 -14.91 -0.95 -10.21
CA SER A 63 -15.33 -0.50 -8.88
C SER A 63 -14.99 -1.50 -7.78
N ARG A 64 -15.12 -2.81 -8.05
CA ARG A 64 -14.74 -3.83 -7.05
C ARG A 64 -13.25 -3.77 -6.68
N ASN A 65 -12.39 -3.55 -7.67
CA ASN A 65 -10.96 -3.40 -7.43
C ASN A 65 -10.66 -2.08 -6.72
N MET A 66 -11.35 -0.99 -7.08
CA MET A 66 -11.23 0.30 -6.38
C MET A 66 -11.67 0.21 -4.92
N THR A 67 -12.79 -0.47 -4.62
CA THR A 67 -13.25 -0.71 -3.24
C THR A 67 -12.22 -1.51 -2.45
N SER A 68 -11.59 -2.51 -3.08
CA SER A 68 -10.53 -3.30 -2.43
C SER A 68 -9.29 -2.44 -2.14
N LEU A 69 -8.89 -1.59 -3.09
CA LEU A 69 -7.75 -0.69 -2.94
C LEU A 69 -7.98 0.34 -1.81
N LEU A 70 -9.18 0.94 -1.75
CA LEU A 70 -9.57 1.84 -0.67
C LEU A 70 -9.58 1.14 0.70
N GLY A 71 -10.06 -0.10 0.75
CA GLY A 71 -10.04 -0.90 1.98
C GLY A 71 -8.63 -1.16 2.51
N TYR A 72 -7.65 -1.38 1.62
CA TYR A 72 -6.25 -1.51 2.02
C TYR A 72 -5.65 -0.21 2.55
N ILE A 73 -6.01 0.94 1.96
CA ILE A 73 -5.57 2.25 2.46
C ILE A 73 -6.10 2.48 3.88
N GLN A 74 -7.38 2.19 4.12
CA GLN A 74 -7.98 2.33 5.45
C GLN A 74 -7.33 1.39 6.48
N GLN A 75 -7.01 0.15 6.10
CA GLN A 75 -6.30 -0.78 6.98
C GLN A 75 -4.90 -0.27 7.36
N LEU A 76 -4.20 0.37 6.43
CA LEU A 76 -2.91 1.00 6.71
C LEU A 76 -3.07 2.19 7.66
N GLU A 77 -4.06 3.06 7.44
CA GLU A 77 -4.36 4.19 8.33
C GLU A 77 -4.62 3.71 9.75
N THR A 78 -5.51 2.73 9.94
CA THR A 78 -5.79 2.15 11.28
C THR A 78 -4.56 1.50 11.93
N MET A 79 -3.66 0.91 11.14
CA MET A 79 -2.44 0.29 11.67
C MET A 79 -1.46 1.31 12.26
N TYR A 80 -1.43 2.51 11.69
CA TYR A 80 -0.47 3.56 12.09
C TYR A 80 -1.11 4.70 12.91
N GLU A 81 -2.44 4.79 13.00
CA GLU A 81 -3.17 5.75 13.86
C GLU A 81 -2.81 5.61 15.35
N GLY A 82 -2.43 4.41 15.81
CA GLY A 82 -2.09 4.16 17.22
C GLY A 82 -0.65 4.46 17.62
N VAL A 83 0.21 4.93 16.72
CA VAL A 83 1.66 5.07 17.01
C VAL A 83 2.03 6.46 17.56
N ASP A 84 1.30 7.52 17.19
CA ASP A 84 1.63 8.91 17.60
C ASP A 84 0.90 9.32 18.89
N ASP A 85 -0.39 8.98 19.02
CA ASP A 85 -1.20 9.35 20.20
C ASP A 85 -0.68 8.71 21.50
N ASP A 86 -0.13 7.50 21.45
CA ASP A 86 0.39 6.79 22.61
C ASP A 86 1.68 7.41 23.14
N GLN A 87 2.51 8.01 22.28
CA GLN A 87 3.78 8.62 22.68
C GLN A 87 3.54 9.95 23.39
N GLU A 88 2.71 10.83 22.82
CA GLU A 88 2.36 12.12 23.42
C GLU A 88 1.55 11.93 24.71
N LEU A 89 0.59 11.00 24.73
CA LEU A 89 -0.17 10.67 25.93
C LEU A 89 0.71 10.07 27.03
N SER A 90 1.65 9.19 26.68
CA SER A 90 2.60 8.60 27.63
C SER A 90 3.52 9.66 28.24
N ASP A 91 4.00 10.61 27.43
CA ASP A 91 4.84 11.72 27.89
C ASP A 91 4.06 12.66 28.83
N LEU A 92 2.81 13.01 28.48
CA LEU A 92 1.92 13.80 29.34
C LEU A 92 1.60 13.11 30.67
N LEU A 93 1.36 11.79 30.65
CA LEU A 93 1.12 11.00 31.87
C LEU A 93 2.37 10.92 32.75
N GLN A 94 3.57 10.82 32.16
CA GLN A 94 4.84 10.86 32.90
C GLN A 94 5.11 12.23 33.53
N GLU A 95 4.77 13.32 32.82
CA GLU A 95 4.91 14.68 33.36
C GLU A 95 3.95 14.93 34.51
N ALA A 96 2.70 14.47 34.42
CA ALA A 96 1.70 14.59 35.48
C ALA A 96 1.99 13.71 36.72
N ALA A 97 2.83 12.68 36.59
CA ALA A 97 3.23 11.78 37.67
C ALA A 97 4.50 12.22 38.43
N ARG A 98 5.12 13.35 38.04
CA ARG A 98 6.24 13.99 38.75
C ARG A 98 5.74 15.05 39.73
#